data_AF-A0A3R6MGV4-F1
#
_entry.id   AF-A0A3R6MGV4-F1
#
_cell.length_a   1.000
_cell.length_b   1.000
_cell.length_c   1.000
_cell.angle_alpha   90.00
_cell.angle_beta   90.00
_cell.angle_gamma   90.00
#
_symmetry.space_group_name_H-M   'P 1'
#
loop_
_entity.id
_entity.type
_entity.pdbx_description
1 polymer ?
#
loop_
_entity_poly.entity_id
_entity_poly.type
_entity_poly.pdbx_seq_one_letter_code
_entity_poly.pdbx_strand_id
1 'polypeptide(L)'
;MKKLKKLFAAMVAMVMAFAMGVTVYAADITITNGAAGSEYAAYRLLNATDGGEGKFAYTLNDKYAAALKEVTGKTEDKDVINYISGLDADGIRAFADAVFAKIKTLEPEAKTSDDKFSGVDQGYYLIAETKTGDEGDTYSLVMLDTAGNDSVTVTTKEDRPELEKKVKEKNDSTGAESDWQDAADYDIGDNVPFQLTGTVDAKYDNYGSYYYAFHDTMSDGLAFNADSVTVTVDGTAVTTGYEVVTEDLDDSCTFEVRFADLKNIKAVKAGSKVVVNYTAKLNENAVIGEGGNTNVSKLEYSNNPYGDGTGVTPEDKVIVFTYNLIANKVDGNNAPLEGAGFTLYKLDSTTGDYVAVGNEITGVTTFYFKGVDAGQYKLVETTVPAGYNKADDLVFSVEATYDTTSDNPELKTLVVKDASGKVVSEGTEAIFTATLRTGAVSTDVQNLSGTELPATGGIGTKIFYTVGAIIMIVAAVLLIARKRTAKN
;
A
#
# COMPACT_ATOMS: atom_id res chain seq x y z
N MET A 1 -85.31 27.84 32.83
CA MET A 1 -84.51 26.87 32.06
C MET A 1 -83.72 27.44 30.87
N LYS A 2 -84.15 28.50 30.16
CA LYS A 2 -83.38 29.09 29.04
C LYS A 2 -82.11 29.86 29.44
N LYS A 3 -82.07 30.53 30.61
CA LYS A 3 -80.88 31.25 31.09
C LYS A 3 -79.80 30.32 31.68
N LEU A 4 -80.20 29.20 32.30
CA LEU A 4 -79.27 28.21 32.87
C LEU A 4 -78.54 27.39 31.78
N LYS A 5 -79.20 27.11 30.64
CA LYS A 5 -78.57 26.47 29.47
C LYS A 5 -77.55 27.37 28.76
N LYS A 6 -77.74 28.70 28.77
CA LYS A 6 -76.77 29.65 28.20
C LYS A 6 -75.52 29.81 29.08
N LEU A 7 -75.66 29.73 30.40
CA LEU A 7 -74.52 29.73 31.33
C LEU A 7 -73.70 28.43 31.25
N PHE A 8 -74.34 27.27 31.08
CA PHE A 8 -73.62 26.00 30.91
C PHE A 8 -72.91 25.89 29.54
N ALA A 9 -73.51 26.42 28.46
CA ALA A 9 -72.87 26.47 27.14
C ALA A 9 -71.68 27.46 27.11
N ALA A 10 -71.79 28.60 27.81
CA ALA A 10 -70.68 29.54 27.96
C ALA A 10 -69.54 28.95 28.81
N MET A 11 -69.86 28.17 29.84
CA MET A 11 -68.86 27.55 30.72
C MET A 11 -68.17 26.33 30.08
N VAL A 12 -68.85 25.55 29.23
CA VAL A 12 -68.22 24.49 28.41
C VAL A 12 -67.40 25.07 27.26
N ALA A 13 -67.82 26.20 26.66
CA ALA A 13 -66.99 26.93 25.70
C ALA A 13 -65.76 27.58 26.37
N MET A 14 -65.87 28.02 27.63
CA MET A 14 -64.73 28.53 28.41
C MET A 14 -63.78 27.40 28.83
N VAL A 15 -64.28 26.23 29.22
CA VAL A 15 -63.44 25.05 29.55
C VAL A 15 -62.76 24.46 28.30
N MET A 16 -63.37 24.54 27.11
CA MET A 16 -62.68 24.25 25.85
C MET A 16 -61.69 25.35 25.44
N ALA A 17 -61.95 26.62 25.75
CA ALA A 17 -61.02 27.73 25.52
C ALA A 17 -59.82 27.74 26.49
N PHE A 18 -59.92 27.09 27.65
CA PHE A 18 -58.83 26.94 28.63
C PHE A 18 -58.01 25.64 28.47
N ALA A 19 -58.34 24.76 27.51
CA ALA A 19 -57.63 23.50 27.26
C ALA A 19 -56.68 23.52 26.04
N MET A 20 -56.53 24.65 25.34
CA MET A 20 -55.65 24.76 24.17
C MET A 20 -54.78 26.00 24.23
N GLY A 21 -54.03 26.12 25.34
CA GLY A 21 -52.75 26.81 25.34
C GLY A 21 -51.65 25.76 25.38
N VAL A 22 -51.61 24.83 24.41
CA VAL A 22 -50.40 24.03 24.22
C VAL A 22 -49.38 25.05 23.74
N THR A 23 -48.49 25.47 24.64
CA THR A 23 -47.31 26.23 24.27
C THR A 23 -46.57 25.39 23.24
N VAL A 24 -46.59 25.82 21.98
CA VAL A 24 -45.79 25.20 20.93
C VAL A 24 -44.34 25.51 21.28
N TYR A 25 -43.69 24.56 21.93
CA TYR A 25 -42.24 24.60 22.10
C TYR A 25 -41.63 24.19 20.77
N ALA A 26 -40.71 25.01 20.28
CA ALA A 26 -39.88 24.67 19.14
C ALA A 26 -38.79 23.73 19.65
N ALA A 27 -38.64 22.56 19.03
CA ALA A 27 -37.62 21.60 19.39
C ALA A 27 -36.38 21.78 18.50
N ASP A 28 -35.24 21.30 18.96
CA ASP A 28 -34.04 21.19 18.14
C ASP A 28 -33.83 19.74 17.72
N ILE A 29 -33.31 19.55 16.51
CA ILE A 29 -32.79 18.25 16.06
C ILE A 29 -31.28 18.41 15.93
N THR A 30 -30.52 17.63 16.70
CA THR A 30 -29.06 17.57 16.61
C THR A 30 -28.63 16.31 15.88
N ILE A 31 -27.68 16.44 14.96
CA ILE A 31 -27.07 15.33 14.24
C ILE A 31 -25.70 15.05 14.87
N THR A 32 -25.37 13.77 15.04
CA THR A 32 -24.08 13.32 15.58
C THR A 32 -23.40 12.39 14.62
N ASN A 33 -22.06 12.38 14.67
CA ASN A 33 -21.15 11.60 13.81
C ASN A 33 -21.14 12.03 12.33
N GLY A 34 -21.70 13.19 12.00
CA GLY A 34 -21.48 13.80 10.70
C GLY A 34 -20.02 14.26 10.56
N ALA A 35 -19.44 14.03 9.38
CA ALA A 35 -18.15 14.61 9.05
C ALA A 35 -18.22 16.15 9.02
N ALA A 36 -17.13 16.82 9.36
CA ALA A 36 -17.10 18.27 9.36
C ALA A 36 -17.37 18.82 7.95
N GLY A 37 -18.34 19.74 7.82
CA GLY A 37 -18.72 20.31 6.52
C GLY A 37 -19.89 19.61 5.83
N SER A 38 -20.43 18.54 6.43
CA SER A 38 -21.64 17.87 5.94
C SER A 38 -22.85 18.81 5.99
N GLU A 39 -23.76 18.67 5.03
CA GLU A 39 -25.01 19.45 4.97
C GLU A 39 -26.22 18.52 4.98
N TYR A 40 -27.28 18.90 5.68
CA TYR A 40 -28.48 18.08 5.84
C TYR A 40 -29.77 18.81 5.52
N ALA A 41 -30.77 18.06 5.09
CA ALA A 41 -32.14 18.51 4.84
C ALA A 41 -33.14 17.73 5.69
N ALA A 42 -34.08 18.43 6.32
CA ALA A 42 -35.15 17.85 7.13
C ALA A 42 -36.52 17.97 6.44
N TYR A 43 -37.19 16.84 6.26
CA TYR A 43 -38.51 16.70 5.66
C TYR A 43 -39.53 16.27 6.71
N ARG A 44 -40.43 17.16 7.13
CA ARG A 44 -41.46 16.88 8.14
C ARG A 44 -42.59 16.04 7.54
N LEU A 45 -42.44 14.72 7.54
CA LEU A 45 -43.41 13.78 6.96
C LEU A 45 -44.79 13.86 7.64
N LEU A 46 -44.81 13.94 8.97
CA LEU A 46 -46.03 14.05 9.78
C LEU A 46 -45.95 15.28 10.67
N ASN A 47 -47.07 15.99 10.83
CA ASN A 47 -47.19 16.95 11.92
C ASN A 47 -47.41 16.16 13.21
N ALA A 48 -46.78 16.59 14.30
CA ALA A 48 -46.95 15.98 15.61
C ALA A 48 -47.55 16.97 16.61
N THR A 49 -48.27 16.45 17.59
CA THR A 49 -48.60 17.17 18.83
C THR A 49 -48.15 16.30 19.99
N ASP A 50 -47.17 16.79 20.73
CA ASP A 50 -46.62 16.13 21.91
C ASP A 50 -47.47 16.47 23.15
N GLY A 51 -48.14 15.46 23.69
CA GLY A 51 -48.95 15.54 24.90
C GLY A 51 -48.17 15.23 26.19
N GLY A 52 -46.86 14.99 26.11
CA GLY A 52 -46.01 14.55 27.20
C GLY A 52 -46.10 13.04 27.47
N GLU A 53 -45.17 12.53 28.30
CA GLU A 53 -45.11 11.11 28.70
C GLU A 53 -45.03 10.12 27.51
N GLY A 54 -44.40 10.51 26.41
CA GLY A 54 -44.27 9.69 25.19
C GLY A 54 -45.56 9.56 24.38
N LYS A 55 -46.57 10.41 24.62
CA LYS A 55 -47.85 10.40 23.91
C LYS A 55 -47.84 11.44 22.79
N PHE A 56 -47.91 10.96 21.55
CA PHE A 56 -47.96 11.81 20.37
C PHE A 56 -49.27 11.60 19.60
N ALA A 57 -49.81 12.69 19.08
CA ALA A 57 -50.84 12.65 18.04
C ALA A 57 -50.21 13.06 16.70
N TYR A 58 -50.45 12.29 15.65
CA TYR A 58 -49.91 12.55 14.31
C TYR A 58 -51.00 12.86 13.30
N THR A 59 -50.69 13.77 12.37
CA THR A 59 -51.43 13.96 11.12
C THR A 59 -50.44 14.01 9.95
N LEU A 60 -50.88 13.66 8.75
CA LEU A 60 -50.03 13.77 7.57
C LEU A 60 -49.69 15.25 7.31
N ASN A 61 -48.46 15.51 6.88
CA ASN A 61 -48.14 16.78 6.26
C ASN A 61 -48.64 16.75 4.80
N ASP A 62 -49.52 17.69 4.44
CA ASP A 62 -50.14 17.78 3.11
C ASP A 62 -49.12 17.73 1.97
N LYS A 63 -47.93 18.30 2.18
CA LYS A 63 -46.82 18.32 1.21
C LYS A 63 -46.31 16.93 0.84
N TYR A 64 -46.31 16.00 1.79
CA TYR A 64 -45.79 14.64 1.63
C TYR A 64 -46.88 13.57 1.60
N ALA A 65 -48.14 13.95 1.83
CA ALA A 65 -49.27 13.03 1.96
C ALA A 65 -49.43 12.12 0.73
N ALA A 66 -49.24 12.64 -0.48
CA ALA A 66 -49.32 11.85 -1.70
C ALA A 66 -48.24 10.75 -1.76
N ALA A 67 -46.99 11.11 -1.45
CA ALA A 67 -45.86 10.16 -1.42
C ALA A 67 -46.06 9.09 -0.33
N LEU A 68 -46.49 9.50 0.87
CA LEU A 68 -46.76 8.58 1.98
C LEU A 68 -47.87 7.58 1.64
N LYS A 69 -48.97 8.04 1.01
CA LYS A 69 -50.06 7.16 0.57
C LYS A 69 -49.62 6.19 -0.51
N GLU A 70 -48.81 6.64 -1.46
CA GLU A 70 -48.26 5.80 -2.51
C GLU A 70 -47.34 4.70 -1.94
N VAL A 71 -46.37 5.08 -1.12
CA VAL A 71 -45.39 4.14 -0.53
C VAL A 71 -46.06 3.11 0.39
N THR A 72 -47.03 3.54 1.19
CA THR A 72 -47.74 2.63 2.12
C THR A 72 -48.89 1.85 1.47
N GLY A 73 -49.30 2.22 0.26
CA GLY A 73 -50.47 1.68 -0.42
C GLY A 73 -51.79 1.95 0.33
N LYS A 74 -51.86 3.03 1.13
CA LYS A 74 -53.04 3.41 1.93
C LYS A 74 -53.68 4.67 1.39
N THR A 75 -55.00 4.81 1.57
CA THR A 75 -55.77 5.97 1.12
C THR A 75 -56.15 6.91 2.27
N GLU A 76 -56.50 6.33 3.42
CA GLU A 76 -56.89 7.05 4.63
C GLU A 76 -55.66 7.40 5.48
N ASP A 77 -55.61 8.64 5.96
CA ASP A 77 -54.49 9.16 6.76
C ASP A 77 -54.24 8.32 8.02
N LYS A 78 -55.30 7.85 8.67
CA LYS A 78 -55.22 6.98 9.84
C LYS A 78 -54.50 5.67 9.53
N ASP A 79 -54.71 5.12 8.34
CA ASP A 79 -54.13 3.83 7.95
C ASP A 79 -52.67 3.97 7.55
N VAL A 80 -52.27 5.11 6.97
CA VAL A 80 -50.85 5.46 6.77
C VAL A 80 -50.13 5.52 8.11
N ILE A 81 -50.69 6.23 9.09
CA ILE A 81 -50.07 6.37 10.43
C ILE A 81 -49.98 5.01 11.13
N ASN A 82 -51.06 4.21 11.13
CA ASN A 82 -51.05 2.87 11.73
C ASN A 82 -50.04 1.94 11.04
N TYR A 83 -49.87 2.08 9.71
CA TYR A 83 -48.87 1.33 8.97
C TYR A 83 -47.46 1.66 9.49
N ILE A 84 -47.10 2.95 9.52
CA ILE A 84 -45.78 3.41 9.97
C ILE A 84 -45.51 2.98 11.42
N SER A 85 -46.48 3.13 12.32
CA SER A 85 -46.35 2.73 13.73
C SER A 85 -46.21 1.23 13.96
N GLY A 86 -46.58 0.40 12.97
CA GLY A 86 -46.51 -1.06 13.04
C GLY A 86 -45.26 -1.66 12.40
N LEU A 87 -44.38 -0.84 11.82
CA LEU A 87 -43.16 -1.31 11.19
C LEU A 87 -42.11 -1.72 12.23
N ASP A 88 -41.39 -2.80 11.93
CA ASP A 88 -40.14 -3.16 12.61
C ASP A 88 -38.96 -2.36 12.02
N ALA A 89 -37.74 -2.65 12.47
CA ALA A 89 -36.55 -1.91 12.04
C ALA A 89 -36.31 -2.02 10.52
N ASP A 90 -36.46 -3.21 9.95
CA ASP A 90 -36.27 -3.45 8.51
C ASP A 90 -37.38 -2.78 7.69
N GLY A 91 -38.63 -2.87 8.17
CA GLY A 91 -39.77 -2.18 7.60
C GLY A 91 -39.61 -0.66 7.61
N ILE A 92 -39.10 -0.10 8.71
CA ILE A 92 -38.79 1.34 8.83
C ILE A 92 -37.72 1.76 7.83
N ARG A 93 -36.65 0.97 7.66
CA ARG A 93 -35.59 1.24 6.68
C ARG A 93 -36.15 1.28 5.25
N ALA A 94 -36.86 0.23 4.85
CA ALA A 94 -37.47 0.15 3.52
C ALA A 94 -38.47 1.29 3.26
N PHE A 95 -39.28 1.63 4.28
CA PHE A 95 -40.20 2.77 4.23
C PHE A 95 -39.46 4.09 4.02
N ALA A 96 -38.42 4.37 4.79
CA ALA A 96 -37.65 5.60 4.72
C ALA A 96 -37.01 5.80 3.35
N ASP A 97 -36.42 4.74 2.79
CA ASP A 97 -35.77 4.76 1.46
C ASP A 97 -36.80 5.03 0.36
N ALA A 98 -37.95 4.34 0.41
CA ALA A 98 -39.02 4.50 -0.56
C ALA A 98 -39.66 5.89 -0.50
N VAL A 99 -39.85 6.45 0.70
CA VAL A 99 -40.36 7.83 0.87
C VAL A 99 -39.34 8.82 0.34
N PHE A 100 -38.06 8.70 0.71
CA PHE A 100 -37.02 9.63 0.25
C PHE A 100 -36.92 9.66 -1.27
N ALA A 101 -36.95 8.50 -1.94
CA ALA A 101 -36.96 8.40 -3.39
C ALA A 101 -38.07 9.22 -4.06
N LYS A 102 -39.23 9.39 -3.38
CA LYS A 102 -40.37 10.18 -3.86
C LYS A 102 -40.27 11.67 -3.54
N ILE A 103 -39.59 12.04 -2.47
CA ILE A 103 -39.61 13.42 -1.95
C ILE A 103 -38.28 14.17 -2.12
N LYS A 104 -37.18 13.51 -2.51
CA LYS A 104 -35.82 14.11 -2.56
C LYS A 104 -35.69 15.34 -3.46
N THR A 105 -36.64 15.57 -4.37
CA THR A 105 -36.68 16.75 -5.26
C THR A 105 -37.59 17.87 -4.74
N LEU A 106 -38.31 17.65 -3.64
CA LEU A 106 -39.14 18.67 -3.00
C LEU A 106 -38.25 19.54 -2.11
N GLU A 107 -38.60 20.82 -1.95
CA GLU A 107 -37.90 21.66 -0.97
C GLU A 107 -38.11 21.08 0.45
N PRO A 108 -37.09 20.96 1.30
CA PRO A 108 -37.26 20.52 2.69
C PRO A 108 -37.85 21.62 3.57
N GLU A 109 -38.23 21.29 4.80
CA GLU A 109 -38.65 22.28 5.81
C GLU A 109 -37.46 23.08 6.34
N ALA A 110 -36.29 22.44 6.45
CA ALA A 110 -35.07 23.09 6.91
C ALA A 110 -33.83 22.48 6.25
N LYS A 111 -32.76 23.27 6.18
CA LYS A 111 -31.40 22.85 5.80
C LYS A 111 -30.42 23.32 6.86
N THR A 112 -29.34 22.58 7.09
CA THR A 112 -28.27 22.92 8.02
C THR A 112 -26.91 22.51 7.46
N SER A 113 -25.87 23.21 7.88
CA SER A 113 -24.45 22.88 7.68
C SER A 113 -23.67 22.90 9.01
N ASP A 114 -24.38 22.87 10.15
CA ASP A 114 -23.83 22.96 11.51
C ASP A 114 -24.36 21.82 12.42
N ASP A 115 -24.73 20.70 11.79
CA ASP A 115 -25.26 19.49 12.44
C ASP A 115 -26.50 19.75 13.33
N LYS A 116 -27.23 20.84 13.09
CA LYS A 116 -28.35 21.22 13.93
C LYS A 116 -29.47 21.93 13.17
N PHE A 117 -30.69 21.45 13.37
CA PHE A 117 -31.89 22.20 13.03
C PHE A 117 -32.46 22.84 14.31
N SER A 118 -32.46 24.16 14.38
CA SER A 118 -32.92 24.88 15.57
C SER A 118 -34.36 25.37 15.42
N GLY A 119 -35.16 25.20 16.47
CA GLY A 119 -36.51 25.72 16.55
C GLY A 119 -37.44 25.16 15.47
N VAL A 120 -37.34 23.87 15.18
CA VAL A 120 -38.24 23.20 14.24
C VAL A 120 -39.62 22.98 14.86
N ASP A 121 -40.64 22.99 14.01
CA ASP A 121 -42.00 22.61 14.42
C ASP A 121 -42.05 21.13 14.83
N GLN A 122 -43.00 20.77 15.68
CA GLN A 122 -43.22 19.38 16.07
C GLN A 122 -43.60 18.49 14.88
N GLY A 123 -42.96 17.34 14.75
CA GLY A 123 -43.22 16.44 13.65
C GLY A 123 -42.37 15.18 13.63
N TYR A 124 -42.76 14.25 12.76
CA TYR A 124 -41.95 13.11 12.37
C TYR A 124 -41.14 13.49 11.13
N TYR A 125 -39.82 13.53 11.26
CA TYR A 125 -38.92 14.03 10.24
C TYR A 125 -38.15 12.90 9.57
N LEU A 126 -37.99 13.01 8.25
CA LEU A 126 -36.95 12.34 7.49
C LEU A 126 -35.79 13.31 7.29
N ILE A 127 -34.60 12.90 7.69
CA ILE A 127 -33.38 13.70 7.60
C ILE A 127 -32.45 13.04 6.62
N ALA A 128 -32.04 13.77 5.59
CA ALA A 128 -31.13 13.31 4.55
C ALA A 128 -29.88 14.16 4.55
N GLU A 129 -28.73 13.52 4.47
CA GLU A 129 -27.50 14.20 4.11
C GLU A 129 -27.54 14.59 2.63
N THR A 130 -27.23 15.84 2.35
CA THR A 130 -27.30 16.44 1.01
C THR A 130 -25.93 16.77 0.44
N LYS A 131 -24.89 16.71 1.26
CA LYS A 131 -23.50 16.90 0.88
C LYS A 131 -22.61 16.33 1.99
N THR A 132 -21.59 15.58 1.60
CA THR A 132 -20.59 15.01 2.51
C THR A 132 -19.57 16.06 2.98
N GLY A 133 -18.92 15.80 4.11
CA GLY A 133 -17.86 16.65 4.65
C GLY A 133 -16.61 16.67 3.78
N ASP A 134 -16.11 15.48 3.42
CA ASP A 134 -14.93 15.29 2.58
C ASP A 134 -15.21 14.42 1.33
N GLU A 135 -14.28 14.45 0.36
CA GLU A 135 -14.35 13.65 -0.88
C GLU A 135 -14.28 12.14 -0.64
N GLY A 136 -13.70 11.74 0.50
CA GLY A 136 -13.59 10.33 0.90
C GLY A 136 -14.73 9.84 1.77
N ASP A 137 -15.76 10.64 2.00
CA ASP A 137 -16.89 10.26 2.85
C ASP A 137 -18.04 9.67 2.02
N THR A 138 -18.88 8.89 2.70
CA THR A 138 -20.11 8.31 2.16
C THR A 138 -21.33 9.01 2.73
N TYR A 139 -22.38 9.12 1.92
CA TYR A 139 -23.65 9.67 2.38
C TYR A 139 -24.31 8.74 3.39
N SER A 140 -24.72 9.30 4.52
CA SER A 140 -25.57 8.64 5.51
C SER A 140 -26.87 8.13 4.89
N LEU A 141 -27.27 6.93 5.29
CA LEU A 141 -28.66 6.51 5.07
C LEU A 141 -29.63 7.51 5.70
N VAL A 142 -30.78 7.77 5.07
CA VAL A 142 -31.75 8.72 5.61
C VAL A 142 -32.24 8.28 6.99
N MET A 143 -32.38 9.25 7.88
CA MET A 143 -32.73 9.05 9.29
C MET A 143 -34.19 9.44 9.51
N LEU A 144 -34.86 8.80 10.46
CA LEU A 144 -36.23 9.11 10.85
C LEU A 144 -36.31 9.32 12.35
N ASP A 145 -36.91 10.42 12.79
CA ASP A 145 -37.18 10.65 14.21
C ASP A 145 -38.31 11.66 14.45
N THR A 146 -38.87 11.68 15.66
CA THR A 146 -39.91 12.61 16.09
C THR A 146 -39.31 13.74 16.92
N ALA A 147 -39.46 14.98 16.45
CA ALA A 147 -39.22 16.18 17.25
C ALA A 147 -40.53 16.58 17.97
N GLY A 148 -40.53 16.51 19.30
CA GLY A 148 -41.67 16.83 20.17
C GLY A 148 -41.50 18.17 20.90
N ASN A 149 -41.81 18.23 22.19
CA ASN A 149 -41.40 19.36 23.03
C ASN A 149 -39.92 19.28 23.42
N ASP A 150 -39.38 18.07 23.49
CA ASP A 150 -37.96 17.82 23.78
C ASP A 150 -37.13 17.78 22.50
N SER A 151 -35.89 18.27 22.58
CA SER A 151 -34.91 18.15 21.49
C SER A 151 -34.50 16.70 21.30
N VAL A 152 -34.25 16.31 20.05
CA VAL A 152 -33.87 14.95 19.66
C VAL A 152 -32.46 14.92 19.07
N THR A 153 -31.78 13.78 19.23
CA THR A 153 -30.47 13.54 18.65
C THR A 153 -30.54 12.36 17.72
N VAL A 154 -30.13 12.56 16.46
CA VAL A 154 -30.03 11.51 15.44
C VAL A 154 -28.57 11.28 15.09
N THR A 155 -28.21 10.04 14.78
CA THR A 155 -26.85 9.66 14.41
C THR A 155 -26.80 9.26 12.94
N THR A 156 -25.79 9.76 12.23
CA THR A 156 -25.51 9.38 10.83
C THR A 156 -25.32 7.86 10.72
N LYS A 157 -25.64 7.35 9.53
CA LYS A 157 -25.70 5.91 9.22
C LYS A 157 -24.89 5.63 7.96
N GLU A 158 -23.62 5.98 8.03
CA GLU A 158 -22.63 5.81 6.98
C GLU A 158 -21.53 4.83 7.41
N ASP A 159 -20.74 4.37 6.45
CA ASP A 159 -19.57 3.51 6.66
C ASP A 159 -18.60 3.74 5.51
N ARG A 160 -17.30 3.65 5.75
CA ARG A 160 -16.28 3.99 4.76
C ARG A 160 -15.44 2.77 4.40
N PRO A 161 -15.34 2.42 3.11
CA PRO A 161 -14.33 1.50 2.63
C PRO A 161 -12.91 1.90 3.04
N GLU A 162 -12.10 0.90 3.33
CA GLU A 162 -10.69 1.00 3.65
C GLU A 162 -9.88 0.25 2.60
N LEU A 163 -8.65 0.70 2.36
CA LEU A 163 -7.68 0.02 1.51
C LEU A 163 -6.43 -0.27 2.32
N GLU A 164 -5.89 -1.48 2.15
CA GLU A 164 -4.57 -1.86 2.61
C GLU A 164 -3.77 -2.43 1.43
N LYS A 165 -2.53 -1.95 1.27
CA LYS A 165 -1.56 -2.43 0.30
C LYS A 165 -0.40 -3.09 1.03
N LYS A 166 0.04 -4.25 0.54
CA LYS A 166 1.20 -4.96 1.08
C LYS A 166 2.08 -5.51 -0.03
N VAL A 167 3.34 -5.75 0.32
CA VAL A 167 4.35 -6.45 -0.46
C VAL A 167 4.84 -7.65 0.34
N LYS A 168 5.35 -8.69 -0.33
CA LYS A 168 5.94 -9.86 0.33
C LYS A 168 7.44 -9.90 0.06
N GLU A 169 8.23 -10.20 1.08
CA GLU A 169 9.67 -10.38 0.99
C GLU A 169 10.03 -11.86 0.77
N LYS A 170 11.09 -12.11 0.00
CA LYS A 170 11.64 -13.44 -0.21
C LYS A 170 13.16 -13.37 -0.31
N ASN A 171 13.82 -14.02 0.63
CA ASN A 171 15.27 -14.09 0.64
C ASN A 171 15.78 -15.34 -0.10
N ASP A 172 16.38 -15.18 -1.29
CA ASP A 172 16.81 -16.31 -2.11
C ASP A 172 17.90 -17.18 -1.47
N SER A 173 18.75 -16.59 -0.62
CA SER A 173 19.83 -17.31 0.05
C SER A 173 19.37 -18.20 1.19
N THR A 174 18.16 -17.97 1.73
CA THR A 174 17.59 -18.79 2.81
C THR A 174 16.30 -19.51 2.40
N GLY A 175 15.63 -19.04 1.35
CA GLY A 175 14.31 -19.49 0.93
C GLY A 175 13.19 -19.02 1.85
N ALA A 176 13.49 -18.14 2.82
CA ALA A 176 12.51 -17.60 3.74
C ALA A 176 11.61 -16.59 3.03
N GLU A 177 10.30 -16.68 3.27
CA GLU A 177 9.31 -15.71 2.83
C GLU A 177 8.70 -15.02 4.05
N SER A 178 8.47 -13.71 3.97
CA SER A 178 7.79 -12.96 5.02
C SER A 178 6.26 -13.17 4.97
N ASP A 179 5.57 -12.73 6.01
CA ASP A 179 4.16 -12.35 5.88
C ASP A 179 4.04 -11.04 5.06
N TRP A 180 2.81 -10.66 4.70
CA TRP A 180 2.54 -9.38 4.03
C TRP A 180 2.99 -8.20 4.89
N GLN A 181 3.76 -7.29 4.30
CA GLN A 181 4.41 -6.17 4.99
C GLN A 181 4.52 -4.94 4.07
N ASP A 182 5.07 -3.82 4.56
CA ASP A 182 5.09 -2.55 3.81
C ASP A 182 6.38 -2.27 3.03
N ALA A 183 7.43 -3.05 3.24
CA ALA A 183 8.64 -2.97 2.44
C ALA A 183 9.27 -4.34 2.23
N ALA A 184 10.04 -4.45 1.16
CA ALA A 184 10.77 -5.66 0.77
C ALA A 184 12.04 -5.26 0.00
N ASP A 185 12.94 -6.19 -0.27
CA ASP A 185 14.09 -6.02 -1.15
C ASP A 185 14.21 -7.17 -2.14
N TYR A 186 14.57 -6.86 -3.38
CA TYR A 186 14.60 -7.84 -4.48
C TYR A 186 15.75 -7.57 -5.45
N ASP A 187 16.16 -8.61 -6.16
CA ASP A 187 17.11 -8.48 -7.25
C ASP A 187 16.42 -7.84 -8.48
N ILE A 188 17.16 -7.01 -9.22
CA ILE A 188 16.70 -6.56 -10.54
C ILE A 188 16.54 -7.79 -11.43
N GLY A 189 15.33 -7.99 -11.94
CA GLY A 189 14.96 -9.17 -12.71
C GLY A 189 13.82 -9.97 -12.06
N ASP A 190 13.65 -9.85 -10.74
CA ASP A 190 12.67 -10.63 -9.99
C ASP A 190 11.24 -10.10 -10.14
N ASN A 191 10.28 -11.01 -9.96
CA ASN A 191 8.86 -10.67 -9.86
C ASN A 191 8.50 -10.47 -8.39
N VAL A 192 8.21 -9.23 -8.04
CA VAL A 192 7.81 -8.81 -6.68
C VAL A 192 6.31 -9.07 -6.48
N PRO A 193 5.88 -9.78 -5.42
CA PRO A 193 4.48 -10.01 -5.10
C PRO A 193 3.85 -8.85 -4.32
N PHE A 194 2.68 -8.39 -4.77
CA PHE A 194 1.87 -7.36 -4.11
C PHE A 194 0.45 -7.85 -3.82
N GLN A 195 -0.17 -7.24 -2.81
CA GLN A 195 -1.56 -7.46 -2.42
C GLN A 195 -2.26 -6.13 -2.16
N LEU A 196 -3.49 -6.00 -2.66
CA LEU A 196 -4.44 -4.97 -2.29
C LEU A 196 -5.62 -5.63 -1.60
N THR A 197 -6.05 -5.08 -0.46
CA THR A 197 -7.23 -5.51 0.27
C THR A 197 -8.14 -4.31 0.47
N GLY A 198 -9.30 -4.32 -0.17
CA GLY A 198 -10.32 -3.30 0.02
C GLY A 198 -11.53 -3.86 0.79
N THR A 199 -12.07 -3.08 1.73
CA THR A 199 -13.31 -3.43 2.43
C THR A 199 -14.54 -2.91 1.68
N VAL A 200 -15.62 -3.69 1.69
CA VAL A 200 -16.91 -3.28 1.15
C VAL A 200 -17.74 -2.62 2.25
N ASP A 201 -18.32 -1.47 1.94
CA ASP A 201 -19.17 -0.67 2.84
C ASP A 201 -20.22 -1.52 3.58
N ALA A 202 -20.38 -1.32 4.89
CA ALA A 202 -21.33 -2.03 5.73
C ALA A 202 -22.81 -1.73 5.36
N LYS A 203 -23.07 -0.65 4.63
CA LYS A 203 -24.36 -0.24 4.05
C LYS A 203 -24.49 -0.64 2.58
N TYR A 204 -23.56 -1.43 2.05
CA TYR A 204 -23.56 -1.91 0.67
C TYR A 204 -24.95 -2.38 0.19
N ASP A 205 -25.71 -3.10 1.01
CA ASP A 205 -27.04 -3.61 0.64
C ASP A 205 -28.06 -2.52 0.30
N ASN A 206 -27.86 -1.29 0.77
CA ASN A 206 -28.70 -0.13 0.48
C ASN A 206 -28.40 0.53 -0.87
N TYR A 207 -27.30 0.16 -1.54
CA TYR A 207 -26.95 0.68 -2.86
C TYR A 207 -27.67 -0.11 -3.95
N GLY A 208 -28.20 0.61 -4.94
CA GLY A 208 -28.79 0.00 -6.15
C GLY A 208 -27.75 -0.64 -7.07
N SER A 209 -26.60 0.03 -7.23
CA SER A 209 -25.40 -0.43 -7.92
C SER A 209 -24.19 0.04 -7.12
N TYR A 210 -23.05 -0.65 -7.23
CA TYR A 210 -21.87 -0.33 -6.44
C TYR A 210 -20.60 -0.37 -7.30
N TYR A 211 -20.20 0.78 -7.83
CA TYR A 211 -18.91 0.92 -8.49
C TYR A 211 -17.77 0.72 -7.49
N TYR A 212 -16.72 0.03 -7.91
CA TYR A 212 -15.58 -0.30 -7.06
C TYR A 212 -14.33 -0.51 -7.91
N ALA A 213 -13.27 0.27 -7.69
CA ALA A 213 -12.06 0.18 -8.50
C ALA A 213 -10.81 0.41 -7.65
N PHE A 214 -9.85 -0.51 -7.77
CA PHE A 214 -8.49 -0.30 -7.26
C PHE A 214 -7.67 0.46 -8.30
N HIS A 215 -7.01 1.52 -7.87
CA HIS A 215 -6.09 2.32 -8.67
C HIS A 215 -4.67 2.10 -8.14
N ASP A 216 -3.71 1.78 -9.01
CA ASP A 216 -2.34 1.43 -8.64
C ASP A 216 -1.32 2.19 -9.47
N THR A 217 -0.35 2.81 -8.81
CA THR A 217 0.73 3.60 -9.43
C THR A 217 2.09 3.07 -8.99
N MET A 218 2.83 2.53 -9.95
CA MET A 218 4.19 2.04 -9.78
C MET A 218 5.22 3.10 -10.18
N SER A 219 6.35 3.15 -9.49
CA SER A 219 7.52 3.88 -9.99
C SER A 219 8.15 3.19 -11.20
N ASP A 220 8.96 3.93 -11.97
CA ASP A 220 9.64 3.45 -13.19
C ASP A 220 10.45 2.16 -13.00
N GLY A 221 10.87 1.87 -11.77
CA GLY A 221 11.60 0.66 -11.40
C GLY A 221 10.77 -0.62 -11.38
N LEU A 222 9.44 -0.54 -11.46
CA LEU A 222 8.53 -1.68 -11.42
C LEU A 222 7.77 -1.79 -12.75
N ALA A 223 7.79 -2.97 -13.36
CA ALA A 223 7.04 -3.27 -14.57
C ALA A 223 5.88 -4.22 -14.25
N PHE A 224 4.65 -3.72 -14.31
CA PHE A 224 3.44 -4.48 -13.99
C PHE A 224 3.27 -5.74 -14.86
N ASN A 225 2.86 -6.84 -14.25
CA ASN A 225 2.51 -8.09 -14.94
C ASN A 225 1.00 -8.33 -14.89
N ALA A 226 0.28 -7.88 -15.92
CA ALA A 226 -1.18 -7.98 -16.00
C ALA A 226 -1.71 -9.43 -15.91
N ASP A 227 -0.98 -10.40 -16.46
CA ASP A 227 -1.38 -11.81 -16.45
C ASP A 227 -1.31 -12.46 -15.05
N SER A 228 -0.68 -11.79 -14.09
CA SER A 228 -0.55 -12.29 -12.71
C SER A 228 -1.72 -11.92 -11.80
N VAL A 229 -2.65 -11.08 -12.25
CA VAL A 229 -3.75 -10.58 -11.41
C VAL A 229 -4.70 -11.72 -11.04
N THR A 230 -4.91 -11.88 -9.73
CA THR A 230 -5.90 -12.78 -9.17
C THR A 230 -6.76 -12.04 -8.15
N VAL A 231 -8.06 -12.30 -8.17
CA VAL A 231 -9.04 -11.63 -7.29
C VAL A 231 -9.75 -12.66 -6.43
N THR A 232 -9.91 -12.35 -5.15
CA THR A 232 -10.77 -13.12 -4.24
C THR A 232 -11.70 -12.21 -3.45
N VAL A 233 -12.85 -12.75 -3.05
CA VAL A 233 -13.79 -12.10 -2.12
C VAL A 233 -13.97 -13.03 -0.93
N ASP A 234 -13.58 -12.57 0.26
CA ASP A 234 -13.55 -13.39 1.48
C ASP A 234 -12.86 -14.75 1.26
N GLY A 235 -11.78 -14.76 0.47
CA GLY A 235 -11.02 -15.96 0.09
C GLY A 235 -11.62 -16.81 -1.05
N THR A 236 -12.80 -16.46 -1.56
CA THR A 236 -13.41 -17.12 -2.71
C THR A 236 -12.93 -16.50 -4.02
N ALA A 237 -12.35 -17.28 -4.92
CA ALA A 237 -11.85 -16.79 -6.20
C ALA A 237 -12.97 -16.18 -7.06
N VAL A 238 -12.68 -15.01 -7.65
CA VAL A 238 -13.52 -14.31 -8.63
C VAL A 238 -12.75 -14.26 -9.93
N THR A 239 -13.37 -14.71 -11.03
CA THR A 239 -12.71 -14.80 -12.35
C THR A 239 -13.44 -14.02 -13.45
N THR A 240 -14.58 -13.41 -13.13
CA THR A 240 -15.42 -12.65 -14.07
C THR A 240 -16.10 -11.50 -13.34
N GLY A 241 -16.47 -10.44 -14.06
CA GLY A 241 -17.18 -9.28 -13.50
C GLY A 241 -16.26 -8.17 -13.00
N TYR A 242 -14.95 -8.28 -13.28
CA TYR A 242 -13.98 -7.20 -13.19
C TYR A 242 -13.13 -7.16 -14.46
N GLU A 243 -12.47 -6.02 -14.66
CA GLU A 243 -11.52 -5.79 -15.75
C GLU A 243 -10.18 -5.31 -15.18
N VAL A 244 -9.09 -5.73 -15.80
CA VAL A 244 -7.75 -5.18 -15.54
C VAL A 244 -7.46 -4.20 -16.67
N VAL A 245 -7.30 -2.92 -16.35
CA VAL A 245 -7.15 -1.84 -17.32
C VAL A 245 -5.76 -1.24 -17.19
N THR A 246 -5.04 -1.11 -18.32
CA THR A 246 -3.66 -0.59 -18.39
C THR A 246 -3.49 0.51 -19.43
N GLU A 247 -4.55 0.83 -20.17
CA GLU A 247 -4.56 1.83 -21.24
C GLU A 247 -5.72 2.80 -20.99
N ASP A 248 -5.61 4.02 -21.55
CA ASP A 248 -6.63 5.07 -21.44
C ASP A 248 -7.04 5.38 -19.98
N LEU A 249 -6.03 5.46 -19.08
CA LEU A 249 -6.21 5.81 -17.67
C LEU A 249 -6.11 7.33 -17.49
N ASP A 250 -7.14 7.93 -16.90
CA ASP A 250 -7.29 9.39 -16.78
C ASP A 250 -6.47 10.00 -15.62
N ASP A 251 -5.95 9.17 -14.71
CA ASP A 251 -5.39 9.58 -13.41
C ASP A 251 -3.91 9.25 -13.21
N SER A 252 -3.19 8.94 -14.30
CA SER A 252 -1.76 8.55 -14.32
C SER A 252 -1.41 7.26 -13.60
N CYS A 253 -2.40 6.43 -13.23
CA CYS A 253 -2.14 5.11 -12.70
C CYS A 253 -1.43 4.20 -13.71
N THR A 254 -0.73 3.20 -13.18
CA THR A 254 -0.13 2.13 -13.99
C THR A 254 -1.20 1.13 -14.43
N PHE A 255 -2.12 0.79 -13.53
CA PHE A 255 -3.28 -0.04 -13.86
C PHE A 255 -4.44 0.20 -12.91
N GLU A 256 -5.60 -0.30 -13.30
CA GLU A 256 -6.78 -0.39 -12.44
C GLU A 256 -7.38 -1.80 -12.46
N VAL A 257 -8.01 -2.20 -11.36
CA VAL A 257 -8.89 -3.38 -11.29
C VAL A 257 -10.30 -2.89 -11.03
N ARG A 258 -11.11 -2.83 -12.08
CA ARG A 258 -12.43 -2.18 -12.09
C ARG A 258 -13.56 -3.19 -11.99
N PHE A 259 -14.47 -2.94 -11.06
CA PHE A 259 -15.79 -3.56 -11.01
C PHE A 259 -16.82 -2.48 -11.35
N ALA A 260 -17.35 -2.54 -12.57
CA ALA A 260 -18.38 -1.59 -13.02
C ALA A 260 -19.61 -1.59 -12.08
N ASP A 261 -19.94 -2.78 -11.57
CA ASP A 261 -20.91 -2.93 -10.49
C ASP A 261 -20.62 -4.22 -9.71
N LEU A 262 -20.11 -4.04 -8.49
CA LEU A 262 -19.73 -5.09 -7.56
C LEU A 262 -20.94 -5.95 -7.15
N LYS A 263 -22.19 -5.47 -7.31
CA LYS A 263 -23.43 -6.25 -7.10
C LYS A 263 -23.56 -7.45 -8.02
N ASN A 264 -22.83 -7.46 -9.14
CA ASN A 264 -22.81 -8.61 -10.05
C ASN A 264 -21.93 -9.77 -9.53
N ILE A 265 -21.13 -9.54 -8.49
CA ILE A 265 -20.28 -10.55 -7.89
C ILE A 265 -21.01 -11.22 -6.73
N LYS A 266 -21.57 -12.41 -6.97
CA LYS A 266 -22.42 -13.14 -6.00
C LYS A 266 -21.79 -13.38 -4.61
N ALA A 267 -20.46 -13.45 -4.54
CA ALA A 267 -19.76 -13.68 -3.28
C ALA A 267 -19.70 -12.44 -2.37
N VAL A 268 -19.93 -11.25 -2.93
CA VAL A 268 -19.85 -9.98 -2.20
C VAL A 268 -21.09 -9.77 -1.34
N LYS A 269 -20.84 -9.30 -0.12
CA LYS A 269 -21.83 -8.84 0.87
C LYS A 269 -21.27 -7.59 1.55
N ALA A 270 -22.12 -6.89 2.30
CA ALA A 270 -21.68 -5.83 3.20
C ALA A 270 -20.53 -6.30 4.11
N GLY A 271 -19.45 -5.52 4.19
CA GLY A 271 -18.26 -5.83 4.99
C GLY A 271 -17.33 -6.90 4.40
N SER A 272 -17.58 -7.42 3.19
CA SER A 272 -16.64 -8.34 2.53
C SER A 272 -15.28 -7.69 2.29
N LYS A 273 -14.24 -8.53 2.21
CA LYS A 273 -12.90 -8.13 1.77
C LYS A 273 -12.68 -8.57 0.33
N VAL A 274 -12.43 -7.61 -0.56
CA VAL A 274 -11.98 -7.87 -1.93
C VAL A 274 -10.45 -7.80 -1.93
N VAL A 275 -9.80 -8.90 -2.28
CA VAL A 275 -8.34 -9.03 -2.28
C VAL A 275 -7.85 -9.23 -3.71
N VAL A 276 -6.92 -8.39 -4.15
CA VAL A 276 -6.24 -8.48 -5.44
C VAL A 276 -4.77 -8.82 -5.18
N ASN A 277 -4.28 -9.95 -5.69
CA ASN A 277 -2.86 -10.25 -5.72
C ASN A 277 -2.33 -10.12 -7.14
N TYR A 278 -1.12 -9.60 -7.29
CA TYR A 278 -0.44 -9.46 -8.57
C TYR A 278 1.07 -9.37 -8.35
N THR A 279 1.82 -9.33 -9.45
CA THR A 279 3.28 -9.17 -9.44
C THR A 279 3.71 -8.01 -10.34
N ALA A 280 4.86 -7.45 -10.04
CA ALA A 280 5.58 -6.57 -10.96
C ALA A 280 7.06 -6.95 -10.99
N LYS A 281 7.68 -6.85 -12.16
CA LYS A 281 9.10 -7.12 -12.31
C LYS A 281 9.92 -5.91 -11.85
N LEU A 282 10.85 -6.09 -10.92
CA LEU A 282 11.86 -5.07 -10.62
C LEU A 282 12.81 -4.97 -11.82
N ASN A 283 12.83 -3.82 -12.48
CA ASN A 283 13.47 -3.65 -13.79
C ASN A 283 14.76 -2.81 -13.72
N GLU A 284 15.42 -2.62 -14.86
CA GLU A 284 16.73 -1.95 -14.95
C GLU A 284 16.72 -0.46 -14.56
N ASN A 285 15.53 0.17 -14.49
CA ASN A 285 15.35 1.55 -14.04
C ASN A 285 15.16 1.66 -12.52
N ALA A 286 15.27 0.55 -11.78
CA ALA A 286 15.09 0.54 -10.33
C ALA A 286 15.98 1.57 -9.65
N VAL A 287 15.38 2.34 -8.73
CA VAL A 287 16.10 3.23 -7.82
C VAL A 287 16.79 2.36 -6.77
N ILE A 288 18.05 2.69 -6.50
CA ILE A 288 18.93 1.89 -5.64
C ILE A 288 19.14 2.61 -4.31
N GLY A 289 19.02 1.88 -3.20
CA GLY A 289 19.13 2.41 -1.85
C GLY A 289 17.88 3.08 -1.33
N GLU A 290 18.07 4.04 -0.43
CA GLU A 290 17.01 4.69 0.39
C GLU A 290 15.81 5.22 -0.39
N GLY A 291 15.98 5.64 -1.65
CA GLY A 291 14.87 6.13 -2.47
C GLY A 291 13.82 5.06 -2.78
N GLY A 292 14.26 3.80 -2.94
CA GLY A 292 13.40 2.65 -3.20
C GLY A 292 12.49 2.77 -4.43
N ASN A 293 11.66 1.76 -4.63
CA ASN A 293 10.75 1.64 -5.76
C ASN A 293 9.32 1.56 -5.22
N THR A 294 8.63 2.69 -5.27
CA THR A 294 7.31 2.85 -4.66
C THR A 294 6.24 2.17 -5.48
N ASN A 295 5.28 1.58 -4.79
CA ASN A 295 3.99 1.27 -5.37
C ASN A 295 2.90 1.86 -4.45
N VAL A 296 2.01 2.67 -5.01
CA VAL A 296 0.98 3.43 -4.28
C VAL A 296 -0.40 3.06 -4.83
N SER A 297 -1.38 2.91 -3.95
CA SER A 297 -2.75 2.57 -4.37
C SER A 297 -3.80 3.37 -3.62
N LYS A 298 -4.95 3.54 -4.27
CA LYS A 298 -6.19 4.05 -3.66
C LYS A 298 -7.38 3.23 -4.17
N LEU A 299 -8.48 3.29 -3.44
CA LEU A 299 -9.72 2.62 -3.80
C LEU A 299 -10.79 3.68 -4.07
N GLU A 300 -11.40 3.62 -5.25
CA GLU A 300 -12.59 4.40 -5.61
C GLU A 300 -13.84 3.54 -5.48
N TYR A 301 -14.91 4.10 -4.90
CA TYR A 301 -16.14 3.35 -4.62
C TYR A 301 -17.38 4.25 -4.69
N SER A 302 -18.54 3.65 -4.95
CA SER A 302 -19.83 4.35 -4.84
C SER A 302 -20.06 4.85 -3.42
N ASN A 303 -20.26 6.16 -3.25
CA ASN A 303 -20.39 6.78 -1.93
C ASN A 303 -21.81 7.27 -1.62
N ASN A 304 -22.75 7.21 -2.57
CA ASN A 304 -24.13 7.66 -2.37
C ASN A 304 -25.15 6.52 -2.59
N PRO A 305 -25.85 6.03 -1.55
CA PRO A 305 -26.86 4.98 -1.71
C PRO A 305 -28.16 5.47 -2.39
N TYR A 306 -28.35 6.78 -2.56
CA TYR A 306 -29.58 7.38 -3.11
C TYR A 306 -29.39 8.09 -4.47
N GLY A 307 -28.20 8.00 -5.07
CA GLY A 307 -27.86 8.68 -6.32
C GLY A 307 -26.48 8.29 -6.83
N ASP A 308 -25.98 9.10 -7.76
CA ASP A 308 -24.64 8.93 -8.31
C ASP A 308 -23.61 9.64 -7.41
N GLY A 309 -22.38 9.14 -7.43
CA GLY A 309 -21.25 9.70 -6.68
C GLY A 309 -20.21 8.63 -6.37
N THR A 310 -18.95 9.04 -6.39
CA THR A 310 -17.83 8.22 -5.92
C THR A 310 -17.08 8.96 -4.82
N GLY A 311 -16.47 8.16 -3.94
CA GLY A 311 -15.49 8.60 -2.97
C GLY A 311 -14.22 7.80 -3.11
N VAL A 312 -13.14 8.30 -2.49
CA VAL A 312 -11.82 7.65 -2.53
C VAL A 312 -11.25 7.41 -1.13
N THR A 313 -10.52 6.31 -0.96
CA THR A 313 -9.71 6.09 0.24
C THR A 313 -8.48 7.01 0.23
N PRO A 314 -7.82 7.23 1.38
CA PRO A 314 -6.45 7.70 1.36
C PRO A 314 -5.57 6.73 0.56
N GLU A 315 -4.45 7.23 0.05
CA GLU A 315 -3.45 6.40 -0.60
C GLU A 315 -2.71 5.54 0.43
N ASP A 316 -2.41 4.30 0.06
CA ASP A 316 -1.54 3.40 0.80
C ASP A 316 -0.32 3.00 -0.05
N LYS A 317 0.85 2.88 0.57
CA LYS A 317 2.15 2.83 -0.11
C LYS A 317 3.06 1.76 0.46
N VAL A 318 3.67 1.01 -0.44
CA VAL A 318 4.77 0.07 -0.13
C VAL A 318 6.02 0.43 -0.93
N ILE A 319 7.19 -0.03 -0.46
CA ILE A 319 8.47 0.25 -1.11
C ILE A 319 9.30 -1.01 -1.29
N VAL A 320 9.82 -1.20 -2.51
CA VAL A 320 10.79 -2.26 -2.83
C VAL A 320 12.19 -1.65 -2.93
N PHE A 321 13.12 -2.13 -2.11
CA PHE A 321 14.51 -1.72 -2.13
C PHE A 321 15.37 -2.66 -3.00
N THR A 322 16.51 -2.15 -3.43
CA THR A 322 17.57 -2.95 -4.04
C THR A 322 18.90 -2.22 -3.83
N TYR A 323 20.01 -2.94 -3.92
CA TYR A 323 21.33 -2.45 -3.53
C TYR A 323 22.36 -2.62 -4.65
N ASN A 324 23.54 -2.04 -4.44
CA ASN A 324 24.68 -2.16 -5.32
C ASN A 324 25.86 -2.74 -4.54
N LEU A 325 26.49 -3.76 -5.12
CA LEU A 325 27.81 -4.19 -4.68
C LEU A 325 28.89 -3.64 -5.60
N ILE A 326 29.92 -3.05 -4.99
CA ILE A 326 31.02 -2.39 -5.68
C ILE A 326 32.34 -3.01 -5.22
N ALA A 327 33.17 -3.44 -6.18
CA ALA A 327 34.53 -3.87 -5.90
C ALA A 327 35.51 -2.95 -6.63
N ASN A 328 36.44 -2.33 -5.90
CA ASN A 328 37.53 -1.56 -6.50
C ASN A 328 38.79 -2.42 -6.54
N LYS A 329 39.34 -2.62 -7.73
CA LYS A 329 40.59 -3.36 -7.91
C LYS A 329 41.77 -2.43 -7.72
N VAL A 330 42.62 -2.75 -6.75
CA VAL A 330 43.82 -1.97 -6.44
C VAL A 330 45.10 -2.82 -6.36
N ASP A 331 46.26 -2.16 -6.46
CA ASP A 331 47.59 -2.74 -6.23
C ASP A 331 48.02 -2.63 -4.76
N GLY A 332 49.26 -3.06 -4.46
CA GLY A 332 49.89 -2.97 -3.14
C GLY A 332 50.00 -1.54 -2.56
N ASN A 333 49.86 -0.51 -3.39
CA ASN A 333 49.94 0.90 -3.02
C ASN A 333 48.56 1.59 -3.03
N ASN A 334 47.47 0.83 -3.14
CA ASN A 334 46.09 1.30 -3.29
C ASN A 334 45.84 2.13 -4.58
N ALA A 335 46.67 1.95 -5.62
CA ALA A 335 46.41 2.52 -6.93
C ALA A 335 45.47 1.59 -7.74
N PRO A 336 44.57 2.13 -8.60
CA PRO A 336 43.72 1.30 -9.46
C PRO A 336 44.53 0.33 -10.31
N LEU A 337 44.09 -0.93 -10.39
CA LEU A 337 44.79 -2.00 -11.12
C LEU A 337 43.93 -2.57 -12.24
N GLU A 338 44.37 -2.35 -13.49
CA GLU A 338 43.71 -2.83 -14.71
C GLU A 338 43.96 -4.34 -14.95
N GLY A 339 43.12 -4.92 -15.82
CA GLY A 339 43.28 -6.29 -16.31
C GLY A 339 42.67 -7.37 -15.41
N ALA A 340 41.97 -6.99 -14.34
CA ALA A 340 41.19 -7.91 -13.52
C ALA A 340 39.81 -8.20 -14.12
N GLY A 341 39.24 -9.32 -13.73
CA GLY A 341 37.85 -9.68 -13.97
C GLY A 341 37.21 -10.28 -12.72
N PHE A 342 35.97 -9.91 -12.45
CA PHE A 342 35.22 -10.40 -11.29
C PHE A 342 33.87 -10.97 -11.69
N THR A 343 33.50 -12.04 -10.98
CA THR A 343 32.15 -12.59 -10.99
C THR A 343 31.61 -12.58 -9.56
N LEU A 344 30.40 -12.04 -9.39
CA LEU A 344 29.65 -12.13 -8.14
C LEU A 344 28.75 -13.37 -8.18
N TYR A 345 28.77 -14.13 -7.11
CA TYR A 345 27.88 -15.27 -6.92
C TYR A 345 26.99 -15.02 -5.70
N LYS A 346 25.71 -15.43 -5.77
CA LYS A 346 24.75 -15.43 -4.67
C LYS A 346 24.44 -16.88 -4.29
N LEU A 347 24.31 -17.16 -3.00
CA LEU A 347 23.88 -18.48 -2.54
C LEU A 347 22.41 -18.68 -2.92
N ASP A 348 22.13 -19.79 -3.58
CA ASP A 348 20.78 -20.20 -3.95
C ASP A 348 20.30 -21.26 -2.95
N SER A 349 19.23 -20.98 -2.21
CA SER A 349 18.68 -21.90 -1.21
C SER A 349 18.10 -23.19 -1.78
N THR A 350 17.71 -23.21 -3.05
CA THR A 350 17.12 -24.39 -3.71
C THR A 350 18.20 -25.42 -4.04
N THR A 351 19.34 -24.97 -4.53
CA THR A 351 20.48 -25.79 -4.91
C THR A 351 21.48 -26.00 -3.78
N GLY A 352 21.57 -25.06 -2.84
CA GLY A 352 22.58 -25.00 -1.80
C GLY A 352 23.97 -24.55 -2.29
N ASP A 353 24.05 -24.08 -3.54
CA ASP A 353 25.29 -23.68 -4.19
C ASP A 353 25.31 -22.17 -4.51
N TYR A 354 26.51 -21.64 -4.72
CA TYR A 354 26.72 -20.27 -5.18
C TYR A 354 26.54 -20.19 -6.69
N VAL A 355 25.50 -19.48 -7.14
CA VAL A 355 25.15 -19.27 -8.55
C VAL A 355 25.59 -17.86 -8.98
N ALA A 356 26.12 -17.74 -10.20
CA ALA A 356 26.57 -16.45 -10.71
C ALA A 356 25.38 -15.50 -10.88
N VAL A 357 25.48 -14.28 -10.32
CA VAL A 357 24.46 -13.22 -10.45
C VAL A 357 24.43 -12.69 -11.89
N GLY A 358 25.53 -12.83 -12.62
CA GLY A 358 25.64 -12.46 -14.03
C GLY A 358 26.95 -12.93 -14.63
N ASN A 359 27.24 -12.43 -15.83
CA ASN A 359 28.51 -12.71 -16.50
C ASN A 359 29.68 -12.03 -15.77
N GLU A 360 30.89 -12.56 -15.98
CA GLU A 360 32.11 -11.89 -15.56
C GLU A 360 32.20 -10.47 -16.13
N ILE A 361 32.56 -9.52 -15.28
CA ILE A 361 32.87 -8.14 -15.66
C ILE A 361 34.40 -8.02 -15.83
N THR A 362 34.88 -7.41 -16.92
CA THR A 362 36.31 -7.19 -17.22
C THR A 362 36.55 -5.80 -17.79
N GLY A 363 37.81 -5.39 -17.94
CA GLY A 363 38.18 -4.15 -18.65
C GLY A 363 37.95 -2.86 -17.86
N VAL A 364 37.66 -2.96 -16.56
CA VAL A 364 37.44 -1.85 -15.64
C VAL A 364 38.25 -2.05 -14.36
N THR A 365 38.43 -0.98 -13.56
CA THR A 365 39.04 -1.06 -12.23
C THR A 365 38.02 -0.96 -11.09
N THR A 366 36.79 -0.54 -11.39
CA THR A 366 35.66 -0.56 -10.44
C THR A 366 34.53 -1.37 -11.05
N PHE A 367 34.14 -2.42 -10.34
CA PHE A 367 33.17 -3.41 -10.76
C PHE A 367 31.84 -3.14 -10.06
N TYR A 368 30.78 -2.94 -10.83
CA TYR A 368 29.44 -2.64 -10.32
C TYR A 368 28.51 -3.83 -10.56
N PHE A 369 28.06 -4.45 -9.49
CA PHE A 369 27.01 -5.46 -9.50
C PHE A 369 25.73 -4.79 -9.00
N LYS A 370 24.83 -4.48 -9.93
CA LYS A 370 23.69 -3.62 -9.67
C LYS A 370 22.42 -4.41 -9.40
N GLY A 371 21.59 -3.87 -8.52
CA GLY A 371 20.26 -4.39 -8.27
C GLY A 371 20.30 -5.74 -7.58
N VAL A 372 21.06 -5.81 -6.49
CA VAL A 372 21.15 -7.01 -5.65
C VAL A 372 20.44 -6.79 -4.33
N ASP A 373 19.74 -7.79 -3.83
CA ASP A 373 19.03 -7.79 -2.56
C ASP A 373 19.95 -8.18 -1.37
N ALA A 374 19.38 -8.28 -0.18
CA ALA A 374 20.00 -8.87 0.99
C ALA A 374 20.17 -10.39 0.80
N GLY A 375 21.40 -10.87 0.93
CA GLY A 375 21.71 -12.26 0.65
C GLY A 375 23.14 -12.65 1.04
N GLN A 376 23.47 -13.91 0.80
CA GLN A 376 24.81 -14.45 1.00
C GLN A 376 25.56 -14.48 -0.33
N TYR A 377 26.72 -13.85 -0.36
CA TYR A 377 27.47 -13.61 -1.58
C TYR A 377 28.89 -14.15 -1.50
N LYS A 378 29.45 -14.42 -2.68
CA LYS A 378 30.85 -14.75 -2.90
C LYS A 378 31.38 -13.95 -4.09
N LEU A 379 32.35 -13.08 -3.84
CA LEU A 379 33.04 -12.31 -4.88
C LEU A 379 34.34 -13.03 -5.25
N VAL A 380 34.51 -13.34 -6.54
CA VAL A 380 35.66 -14.11 -7.04
C VAL A 380 36.39 -13.31 -8.12
N GLU A 381 37.71 -13.14 -7.97
CA GLU A 381 38.58 -12.68 -9.05
C GLU A 381 38.75 -13.82 -10.07
N THR A 382 37.92 -13.79 -11.11
CA THR A 382 37.87 -14.84 -12.14
C THR A 382 38.93 -14.64 -13.22
N THR A 383 39.37 -13.40 -13.43
CA THR A 383 40.52 -13.08 -14.28
C THR A 383 41.57 -12.31 -13.46
N VAL A 384 42.75 -12.92 -13.30
CA VAL A 384 43.85 -12.34 -12.52
C VAL A 384 44.70 -11.43 -13.43
N PRO A 385 44.98 -10.18 -13.01
CA PRO A 385 45.91 -9.30 -13.71
C PRO A 385 47.28 -9.94 -13.92
N ALA A 386 47.86 -9.74 -15.10
CA ALA A 386 49.18 -10.28 -15.42
C ALA A 386 50.26 -9.77 -14.44
N GLY A 387 51.06 -10.68 -13.88
CA GLY A 387 52.13 -10.35 -12.94
C GLY A 387 51.71 -10.23 -11.47
N TYR A 388 50.46 -10.55 -11.15
CA TYR A 388 49.90 -10.51 -9.80
C TYR A 388 49.45 -11.89 -9.33
N ASN A 389 49.42 -12.09 -8.01
CA ASN A 389 48.76 -13.24 -7.41
C ASN A 389 47.24 -13.02 -7.37
N LYS A 390 46.47 -14.10 -7.47
CA LYS A 390 45.00 -14.08 -7.30
C LYS A 390 44.65 -13.55 -5.91
N ALA A 391 43.66 -12.65 -5.81
CA ALA A 391 43.05 -12.32 -4.54
C ALA A 391 42.29 -13.53 -3.96
N ASP A 392 42.23 -13.61 -2.62
CA ASP A 392 41.35 -14.57 -1.95
C ASP A 392 39.88 -14.22 -2.24
N ASP A 393 39.05 -15.25 -2.39
CA ASP A 393 37.61 -15.07 -2.59
C ASP A 393 36.99 -14.44 -1.33
N LEU A 394 36.12 -13.45 -1.50
CA LEU A 394 35.41 -12.83 -0.38
C LEU A 394 34.04 -13.48 -0.22
N VAL A 395 33.79 -14.11 0.92
CA VAL A 395 32.49 -14.66 1.31
C VAL A 395 31.87 -13.82 2.42
N PHE A 396 30.67 -13.30 2.19
CA PHE A 396 30.01 -12.33 3.07
C PHE A 396 28.49 -12.38 2.89
N SER A 397 27.74 -11.78 3.82
CA SER A 397 26.32 -11.49 3.65
C SER A 397 26.05 -10.00 3.65
N VAL A 398 25.09 -9.58 2.83
CA VAL A 398 24.49 -8.24 2.89
C VAL A 398 23.19 -8.39 3.66
N GLU A 399 22.99 -7.56 4.67
CA GLU A 399 21.75 -7.51 5.45
C GLU A 399 21.20 -6.10 5.46
N ALA A 400 19.89 -5.98 5.28
CA ALA A 400 19.17 -4.73 5.37
C ALA A 400 18.00 -4.85 6.34
N THR A 401 17.60 -3.71 6.93
CA THR A 401 16.34 -3.62 7.67
C THR A 401 15.57 -2.39 7.21
N TYR A 402 14.25 -2.50 7.20
CA TYR A 402 13.31 -1.47 6.80
C TYR A 402 12.04 -1.58 7.63
N ASP A 403 11.21 -0.53 7.59
CA ASP A 403 9.89 -0.57 8.23
C ASP A 403 9.00 -1.61 7.56
N THR A 404 8.57 -2.63 8.31
CA THR A 404 7.66 -3.68 7.82
C THR A 404 6.19 -3.36 8.11
N THR A 405 5.92 -2.32 8.92
CA THR A 405 4.58 -1.81 9.23
C THR A 405 4.63 -0.29 9.33
N SER A 406 4.29 0.42 8.24
CA SER A 406 4.35 1.89 8.16
C SER A 406 3.63 2.41 6.90
N ASP A 407 2.87 3.51 7.03
CA ASP A 407 2.27 4.23 5.89
C ASP A 407 3.35 4.89 5.00
N ASN A 408 4.56 5.08 5.54
CA ASN A 408 5.71 5.64 4.84
C ASN A 408 6.97 4.84 5.21
N PRO A 409 7.18 3.67 4.60
CA PRO A 409 8.31 2.80 4.94
C PRO A 409 9.66 3.43 4.60
N GLU A 410 10.68 3.20 5.41
CA GLU A 410 12.04 3.65 5.15
C GLU A 410 13.07 2.53 5.33
N LEU A 411 14.17 2.61 4.57
CA LEU A 411 15.37 1.79 4.79
C LEU A 411 16.10 2.28 6.06
N LYS A 412 16.30 1.40 7.04
CA LYS A 412 16.91 1.74 8.34
C LYS A 412 18.38 1.36 8.42
N THR A 413 18.74 0.17 7.99
CA THR A 413 20.13 -0.31 8.04
C THR A 413 20.53 -1.06 6.77
N LEU A 414 21.83 -1.03 6.48
CA LEU A 414 22.47 -1.79 5.41
C LEU A 414 23.87 -2.11 5.90
N VAL A 415 24.13 -3.39 6.17
CA VAL A 415 25.40 -3.86 6.75
C VAL A 415 25.92 -5.07 6.00
N VAL A 416 27.23 -5.28 6.10
CA VAL A 416 27.90 -6.48 5.58
C VAL A 416 28.45 -7.28 6.73
N LYS A 417 28.24 -8.59 6.71
CA LYS A 417 28.88 -9.52 7.64
C LYS A 417 29.80 -10.48 6.90
N ASP A 418 30.91 -10.85 7.53
CA ASP A 418 31.78 -11.90 7.02
C ASP A 418 31.17 -13.31 7.23
N ALA A 419 31.85 -14.34 6.72
CA ALA A 419 31.43 -15.73 6.89
C ALA A 419 31.32 -16.21 8.35
N SER A 420 31.87 -15.48 9.32
CA SER A 420 31.72 -15.78 10.76
C SER A 420 30.52 -15.06 11.41
N GLY A 421 29.83 -14.20 10.65
CA GLY A 421 28.72 -13.37 11.12
C GLY A 421 29.15 -12.06 11.78
N LYS A 422 30.44 -11.67 11.71
CA LYS A 422 30.92 -10.39 12.25
C LYS A 422 30.61 -9.28 11.25
N VAL A 423 30.08 -8.15 11.74
CA VAL A 423 29.89 -6.94 10.92
C VAL A 423 31.24 -6.40 10.47
N VAL A 424 31.40 -6.22 9.16
CA VAL A 424 32.63 -5.76 8.49
C VAL A 424 32.42 -4.53 7.61
N SER A 425 31.25 -3.90 7.70
CA SER A 425 30.93 -2.61 7.07
C SER A 425 31.07 -1.41 8.02
N GLU A 426 31.40 -1.65 9.29
CA GLU A 426 31.43 -0.64 10.35
C GLU A 426 32.65 -0.85 11.26
N GLY A 427 33.07 0.23 11.94
CA GLY A 427 34.18 0.19 12.89
C GLY A 427 35.58 0.26 12.24
N THR A 428 36.61 0.13 13.06
CA THR A 428 38.02 0.35 12.67
C THR A 428 38.63 -0.77 11.84
N GLU A 429 38.00 -1.95 11.81
CA GLU A 429 38.41 -3.12 11.04
C GLU A 429 37.51 -3.37 9.83
N ALA A 430 36.71 -2.38 9.42
CA ALA A 430 35.83 -2.48 8.28
C ALA A 430 36.61 -2.73 6.98
N ILE A 431 36.21 -3.75 6.24
CA ILE A 431 36.72 -4.05 4.88
C ILE A 431 35.67 -3.73 3.81
N PHE A 432 34.44 -3.43 4.23
CA PHE A 432 33.38 -2.87 3.40
C PHE A 432 33.02 -1.47 3.89
N THR A 433 32.49 -0.66 2.96
CA THR A 433 31.79 0.59 3.26
C THR A 433 30.36 0.45 2.77
N ALA A 434 29.38 0.65 3.66
CA ALA A 434 27.97 0.66 3.30
C ALA A 434 27.39 2.09 3.38
N THR A 435 26.58 2.48 2.40
CA THR A 435 25.92 3.80 2.36
C THR A 435 24.44 3.61 2.06
N LEU A 436 23.58 3.91 3.04
CA LEU A 436 22.11 3.78 2.94
C LEU A 436 21.54 4.58 1.77
N ARG A 437 21.89 5.87 1.69
CA ARG A 437 21.35 6.81 0.70
C ARG A 437 21.50 6.33 -0.75
N THR A 438 22.60 5.66 -1.05
CA THR A 438 22.90 5.16 -2.41
C THR A 438 22.74 3.65 -2.53
N GLY A 439 22.39 2.96 -1.44
CA GLY A 439 22.33 1.50 -1.37
C GLY A 439 23.66 0.83 -1.72
N ALA A 440 24.79 1.51 -1.54
CA ALA A 440 26.08 1.05 -2.04
C ALA A 440 26.86 0.32 -0.95
N VAL A 441 27.31 -0.89 -1.27
CA VAL A 441 28.22 -1.71 -0.48
C VAL A 441 29.53 -1.85 -1.26
N SER A 442 30.60 -1.23 -0.80
CA SER A 442 31.88 -1.17 -1.53
C SER A 442 33.02 -1.83 -0.76
N THR A 443 33.92 -2.51 -1.47
CA THR A 443 35.18 -3.04 -0.91
C THR A 443 36.34 -2.84 -1.88
N ASP A 444 37.56 -2.79 -1.35
CA ASP A 444 38.79 -2.75 -2.15
C ASP A 444 39.42 -4.15 -2.19
N VAL A 445 39.67 -4.65 -3.39
CA VAL A 445 40.31 -5.96 -3.62
C VAL A 445 41.73 -5.74 -4.10
N GLN A 446 42.69 -6.02 -3.22
CA GLN A 446 44.11 -5.82 -3.48
C GLN A 446 44.77 -7.06 -4.10
N ASN A 447 45.60 -6.86 -5.12
CA ASN A 447 46.54 -7.90 -5.55
C ASN A 447 47.97 -7.44 -5.29
N LEU A 448 48.78 -8.38 -4.84
CA LEU A 448 50.20 -8.18 -4.60
C LEU A 448 51.00 -8.81 -5.74
N SER A 449 51.99 -8.05 -6.24
CA SER A 449 52.97 -8.55 -7.19
C SER A 449 54.16 -9.17 -6.43
N GLY A 450 54.72 -10.24 -6.99
CA GLY A 450 55.93 -10.87 -6.46
C GLY A 450 57.20 -10.15 -6.93
N THR A 451 58.31 -10.41 -6.24
CA THR A 451 59.65 -10.04 -6.72
C THR A 451 60.28 -11.20 -7.49
N GLU A 452 61.22 -10.88 -8.39
CA GLU A 452 62.02 -11.92 -9.07
C GLU A 452 62.78 -12.74 -8.01
N LEU A 453 62.56 -14.05 -8.00
CA LEU A 453 63.21 -14.93 -7.03
C LEU A 453 64.72 -14.98 -7.27
N PRO A 454 65.54 -15.06 -6.20
CA PRO A 454 66.99 -15.06 -6.33
C PRO A 454 67.48 -16.28 -7.13
N ALA A 455 68.19 -16.02 -8.23
CA ALA A 455 68.78 -17.06 -9.05
C ALA A 455 70.12 -17.56 -8.47
N THR A 456 70.32 -18.88 -8.43
CA THR A 456 71.57 -19.54 -7.99
C THR A 456 72.72 -19.44 -9.00
N GLY A 457 72.50 -18.74 -10.13
CA GLY A 457 73.42 -18.55 -11.25
C GLY A 457 73.79 -17.09 -11.55
N GLY A 458 73.93 -16.26 -10.51
CA GLY A 458 74.33 -14.86 -10.65
C GLY A 458 75.68 -14.67 -11.39
N ILE A 459 76.02 -13.42 -11.72
CA ILE A 459 77.25 -13.04 -12.46
C ILE A 459 78.52 -13.74 -11.93
N GLY A 460 78.61 -13.99 -10.62
CA GLY A 460 79.72 -14.71 -10.00
C GLY A 460 79.98 -16.11 -10.59
N THR A 461 78.94 -16.93 -10.79
CA THR A 461 79.08 -18.30 -11.32
C THR A 461 79.54 -18.29 -12.78
N LYS A 462 79.08 -17.32 -13.58
CA LYS A 462 79.52 -17.14 -14.98
C LYS A 462 81.00 -16.76 -15.09
N ILE A 463 81.49 -15.91 -14.18
CA ILE A 463 82.93 -15.55 -14.11
C ILE A 463 83.77 -16.78 -13.76
N PHE A 464 83.36 -17.58 -12.77
CA PHE A 464 84.08 -18.79 -12.39
C PHE A 464 84.10 -19.86 -13.49
N TYR A 465 83.01 -20.07 -14.23
CA TYR A 465 83.02 -20.97 -15.40
C TYR A 465 83.95 -20.47 -16.51
N THR A 466 83.97 -19.16 -16.76
CA THR A 466 84.80 -18.57 -17.81
C THR A 466 86.29 -18.67 -17.45
N VAL A 467 86.67 -18.30 -16.23
CA VAL A 467 88.06 -18.40 -15.75
C VAL A 467 88.48 -19.87 -15.64
N GLY A 468 87.62 -20.74 -15.12
CA GLY A 468 87.89 -22.18 -15.04
C GLY A 468 88.11 -22.82 -16.42
N ALA A 469 87.30 -22.45 -17.42
CA ALA A 469 87.47 -22.92 -18.80
C ALA A 469 88.80 -22.43 -19.41
N ILE A 470 89.18 -21.17 -19.18
CA ILE A 470 90.46 -20.61 -19.64
C ILE A 470 91.63 -21.37 -19.02
N ILE A 471 91.60 -21.65 -17.71
CA ILE A 471 92.65 -22.41 -17.02
C ILE A 471 92.76 -23.83 -17.58
N MET A 472 91.63 -24.50 -17.83
CA MET A 472 91.61 -25.84 -18.42
C MET A 472 92.17 -25.88 -19.85
N ILE A 473 91.87 -24.86 -20.66
CA ILE A 473 92.44 -24.71 -22.01
C ILE A 473 93.95 -24.49 -21.94
N VAL A 474 94.42 -23.61 -21.04
CA VAL A 474 95.86 -23.36 -20.83
C VAL A 474 96.58 -24.63 -20.37
N ALA A 475 95.99 -25.39 -19.44
CA ALA A 475 96.55 -26.66 -18.98
C ALA A 475 96.62 -27.70 -20.11
N ALA A 476 95.58 -27.82 -20.95
CA ALA A 476 95.57 -28.72 -22.10
C ALA A 476 96.65 -28.36 -23.14
N VAL A 477 96.81 -27.06 -23.44
CA VAL A 477 97.87 -26.55 -24.35
C VAL A 477 99.26 -26.85 -23.80
N LEU A 478 99.50 -26.60 -22.50
CA LEU A 478 100.77 -26.91 -21.84
C LEU A 478 101.10 -28.41 -21.84
N LEU A 479 100.08 -29.27 -21.65
CA LEU A 479 100.25 -30.73 -21.64
C LEU A 479 100.59 -31.26 -23.04
N ILE A 480 99.97 -30.71 -24.09
CA ILE A 480 100.30 -31.01 -25.49
C ILE A 480 101.70 -30.51 -25.84
N ALA A 481 102.09 -29.30 -25.40
CA ALA A 481 103.42 -28.76 -25.62
C ALA A 481 104.51 -29.61 -24.94
N ARG A 482 104.28 -30.06 -23.68
CA ARG A 482 105.18 -30.99 -22.97
C ARG A 482 105.31 -32.36 -23.65
N LYS A 483 104.22 -32.90 -24.21
CA LYS A 483 104.28 -34.16 -24.97
C LYS A 483 105.04 -34.03 -26.30
N ARG A 484 105.13 -32.82 -26.88
CA ARG A 484 105.93 -32.57 -28.09
C ARG A 484 107.42 -32.37 -27.79
N THR A 485 107.79 -31.75 -26.66
CA THR A 485 109.20 -31.59 -26.27
C THR A 485 109.82 -32.86 -25.69
N ALA A 486 109.03 -33.81 -25.17
CA ALA A 486 109.54 -35.10 -24.70
C ALA A 486 109.79 -36.15 -25.80
N LYS A 487 109.61 -35.78 -27.08
CA LYS A 487 109.74 -36.70 -28.23
C LYS A 487 110.86 -36.33 -29.22
N ASN A 488 111.74 -35.40 -28.85
CA ASN A 488 112.95 -35.04 -29.60
C ASN A 488 114.20 -35.31 -28.78
#